data_AF-A0A5K1HUR5-F1
#
_entry.id   AF-A0A5K1HUR5-F1
#
_cell.length_a   1.000
_cell.length_b   1.000
_cell.length_c   1.000
_cell.angle_alpha   90.00
_cell.angle_beta   90.00
_cell.angle_gamma   90.00
#
_symmetry.space_group_name_H-M   'P 1'
#
loop_
_entity.id
_entity.type
_entity.pdbx_description
1 polymer ?
#
loop_
_entity_poly.entity_id
_entity_poly.type
_entity_poly.pdbx_seq_one_letter_code
_entity_poly.pdbx_strand_id
1 'polypeptide(L)'
;IETQRTRVEELIREVRQLITSTTEQVSQLELIDSLERLGVAYHFESEVRRSLDAICMITRGFEDLYSSSLRFIILRQHGYNVSA
;
A
#
# COMPACT_ATOMS: atom_id res chain seq x y z
N ILE A 1 -4.88 -30.26 -3.32
CA ILE A 1 -5.66 -29.11 -2.80
C ILE A 1 -4.95 -28.46 -1.61
N GLU A 2 -4.42 -29.23 -0.65
CA GLU A 2 -3.59 -28.70 0.46
C GLU A 2 -2.39 -27.88 -0.02
N THR A 3 -1.64 -28.34 -1.02
CA THR A 3 -0.42 -27.68 -1.52
C THR A 3 -0.66 -26.26 -2.04
N GLN A 4 -1.80 -26.00 -2.68
CA GLN A 4 -2.15 -24.66 -3.20
C GLN A 4 -2.56 -23.71 -2.07
N ARG A 5 -3.27 -24.21 -1.05
CA ARG A 5 -3.63 -23.39 0.12
C ARG A 5 -2.41 -22.97 0.92
N THR A 6 -1.50 -23.90 1.19
CA THR A 6 -0.23 -23.61 1.88
C THR A 6 0.57 -22.57 1.10
N ARG A 7 0.66 -22.69 -0.24
CA ARG A 7 1.38 -21.71 -1.05
C ARG A 7 0.75 -20.31 -1.00
N VAL A 8 -0.58 -20.21 -0.97
CA VAL A 8 -1.27 -18.91 -0.84
C VAL A 8 -0.98 -18.28 0.52
N GLU A 9 -1.01 -19.06 1.60
CA GLU A 9 -0.72 -18.57 2.95
C GLU A 9 0.74 -18.08 3.09
N GLU A 10 1.68 -18.81 2.49
CA GLU A 10 3.09 -18.39 2.41
C GLU A 10 3.25 -17.05 1.68
N LEU A 11 2.62 -16.91 0.51
CA LEU A 11 2.68 -15.68 -0.27
C LEU A 11 2.03 -14.50 0.46
N ILE A 12 0.89 -14.71 1.13
CA ILE A 12 0.27 -13.68 1.97
C ILE A 12 1.24 -13.24 3.07
N ARG A 13 1.94 -14.18 3.72
CA ARG A 13 2.93 -13.85 4.75
C ARG A 13 4.12 -13.06 4.17
N GLU A 14 4.63 -13.45 3.02
CA GLU A 14 5.73 -12.75 2.33
C GLU A 14 5.33 -11.34 1.93
N VAL A 15 4.13 -11.15 1.36
CA VAL A 15 3.61 -9.83 0.99
C VAL A 15 3.39 -8.96 2.23
N ARG A 16 2.89 -9.50 3.34
CA ARG A 16 2.81 -8.74 4.62
C ARG A 16 4.18 -8.23 5.05
N GLN A 17 5.20 -9.09 4.98
CA GLN A 17 6.56 -8.71 5.30
C GLN A 17 7.07 -7.61 4.37
N LEU A 18 6.79 -7.73 3.07
CA LEU A 18 7.15 -6.73 2.06
C LEU A 18 6.50 -5.37 2.35
N ILE A 19 5.20 -5.32 2.67
CA ILE A 19 4.51 -4.06 3.01
C ILE A 19 5.17 -3.40 4.23
N THR A 20 5.54 -4.19 5.23
CA THR A 20 6.15 -3.68 6.47
C THR A 20 7.62 -3.30 6.34
N SER A 21 8.37 -3.90 5.40
CA SER A 21 9.81 -3.65 5.22
C SER A 21 10.10 -2.54 4.21
N THR A 22 9.15 -2.23 3.31
CA THR A 22 9.26 -1.09 2.40
C THR A 22 9.20 0.22 3.18
N THR A 23 10.33 0.93 3.22
CA THR A 23 10.49 2.21 3.93
C THR A 23 10.37 3.43 3.03
N GLU A 24 10.59 3.26 1.73
CA GLU A 24 10.46 4.33 0.73
C GLU A 24 8.98 4.56 0.42
N GLN A 25 8.52 5.81 0.56
CA GLN A 25 7.09 6.12 0.60
C GLN A 25 6.40 5.92 -0.75
N VAL A 26 7.07 6.26 -1.85
CA VAL A 26 6.52 6.11 -3.21
C VAL A 26 6.39 4.63 -3.54
N SER A 27 7.43 3.83 -3.29
CA SER A 27 7.41 2.37 -3.43
C SER A 27 6.31 1.73 -2.58
N GLN A 28 6.05 2.27 -1.39
CA GLN A 28 4.96 1.79 -0.54
C GLN A 28 3.59 2.07 -1.16
N LEU A 29 3.39 3.25 -1.75
CA LEU A 29 2.17 3.57 -2.50
C LEU A 29 1.99 2.71 -3.76
N GLU A 30 3.07 2.49 -4.51
CA GLU A 30 3.05 1.63 -5.71
C GLU A 30 2.72 0.18 -5.37
N LEU A 31 3.22 -0.32 -4.24
CA LEU A 31 2.88 -1.64 -3.74
C LEU A 31 1.39 -1.72 -3.39
N ILE A 32 0.84 -0.70 -2.72
CA ILE A 32 -0.59 -0.64 -2.38
C ILE A 32 -1.44 -0.61 -3.66
N ASP A 33 -1.12 0.27 -4.63
CA ASP A 33 -1.80 0.33 -5.93
C ASP A 33 -1.78 -1.03 -6.64
N SER A 34 -0.62 -1.70 -6.63
CA SER A 34 -0.49 -3.02 -7.23
C SER A 34 -1.39 -4.07 -6.57
N LEU A 35 -1.48 -4.08 -5.24
CA LEU A 35 -2.33 -5.03 -4.49
C LEU A 35 -3.82 -4.79 -4.76
N GLU A 36 -4.22 -3.53 -4.90
CA GLU A 36 -5.60 -3.15 -5.22
C GLU A 36 -5.98 -3.53 -6.65
N ARG A 37 -5.10 -3.25 -7.61
CA ARG A 37 -5.31 -3.61 -9.02
C ARG A 37 -5.34 -5.13 -9.24
N LEU A 38 -4.61 -5.88 -8.41
CA LEU A 38 -4.66 -7.34 -8.38
C LEU A 38 -5.91 -7.88 -7.67
N GLY A 39 -6.69 -7.04 -6.98
CA GLY A 39 -7.90 -7.44 -6.26
C GLY A 39 -7.61 -8.25 -4.99
N VAL A 40 -6.38 -8.19 -4.46
CA VAL A 40 -5.94 -8.97 -3.29
C VAL A 40 -5.71 -8.10 -2.04
N ALA A 41 -5.91 -6.79 -2.14
CA ALA A 41 -5.72 -5.83 -1.05
C ALA A 41 -6.52 -6.16 0.23
N TYR A 42 -7.67 -6.85 0.11
CA TYR A 42 -8.50 -7.25 1.25
C TYR A 42 -7.77 -8.17 2.25
N HIS A 43 -6.69 -8.86 1.83
CA HIS A 43 -5.86 -9.65 2.74
C HIS A 43 -4.95 -8.81 3.64
N PHE A 44 -4.78 -7.52 3.33
CA PHE A 44 -3.76 -6.64 3.89
C PHE A 44 -4.31 -5.32 4.42
N GLU A 45 -5.62 -5.21 4.65
CA GLU A 45 -6.30 -3.95 5.05
C GLU A 45 -5.65 -3.27 6.26
N SER A 46 -5.15 -4.06 7.22
CA SER A 46 -4.52 -3.55 8.44
C SER A 46 -3.11 -2.97 8.19
N GLU A 47 -2.36 -3.59 7.28
CA GLU A 47 -1.04 -3.16 6.84
C GLU A 47 -1.17 -1.91 5.99
N VAL A 48 -2.06 -1.95 4.99
CA VAL A 48 -2.35 -0.82 4.07
C VAL A 48 -2.77 0.41 4.87
N ARG A 49 -3.74 0.30 5.77
CA ARG A 49 -4.19 1.43 6.58
C ARG A 49 -3.07 2.05 7.41
N ARG A 50 -2.23 1.23 8.06
CA ARG A 50 -1.08 1.74 8.84
C ARG A 50 -0.07 2.48 7.95
N SER A 51 0.20 1.97 6.75
CA SER A 51 1.06 2.64 5.79
C SER A 51 0.47 3.97 5.34
N LEU A 52 -0.82 4.02 5.01
CA LEU A 52 -1.50 5.25 4.59
C LEU A 52 -1.60 6.28 5.70
N ASP A 53 -1.84 5.86 6.95
CA ASP A 53 -1.80 6.75 8.12
C ASP A 53 -0.43 7.44 8.24
N ALA A 54 0.67 6.68 8.08
CA ALA A 54 2.01 7.23 8.11
C ALA A 54 2.26 8.20 6.94
N ILE A 55 1.89 7.82 5.72
CA ILE A 55 2.06 8.63 4.50
C ILE A 55 1.23 9.92 4.55
N CYS A 56 0.04 9.88 5.14
CA CYS A 56 -0.81 11.05 5.32
C CYS A 56 -0.13 12.14 6.18
N MET A 57 0.66 11.74 7.17
CA MET A 57 1.38 12.66 8.06
C MET A 57 2.68 13.21 7.45
N ILE A 58 3.20 12.57 6.40
CA ILE A 58 4.44 12.98 5.73
C ILE A 58 4.14 14.02 4.66
N THR A 59 4.87 15.14 4.69
CA THR A 59 4.74 16.24 3.71
C THR A 59 5.90 16.35 2.72
N ARG A 60 6.95 15.52 2.88
CA ARG A 60 8.16 15.50 2.05
C ARG A 60 8.29 14.17 1.31
N GLY A 61 9.07 14.12 0.23
CA GLY A 61 9.26 12.90 -0.56
C GLY A 61 8.21 12.67 -1.66
N PHE A 62 7.36 13.67 -1.92
CA PHE A 62 6.36 13.67 -2.99
C PHE A 62 6.52 14.91 -3.89
N GLU A 63 7.75 15.17 -4.31
CA GLU A 63 8.14 16.44 -4.94
C GLU A 63 7.89 16.46 -6.45
N ASP A 64 7.91 15.30 -7.10
CA ASP A 64 7.58 15.17 -8.51
C ASP A 64 6.06 14.98 -8.73
N LEU A 65 5.61 15.27 -9.96
CA LEU A 65 4.20 15.20 -10.31
C LEU A 65 3.62 13.79 -10.12
N TYR A 66 4.41 12.75 -10.41
CA TYR A 66 3.94 11.38 -10.32
C TYR A 66 3.72 10.96 -8.87
N SER A 67 4.71 11.16 -8.00
CA SER A 67 4.61 10.81 -6.58
C SER A 67 3.53 11.61 -5.84
N SER A 68 3.41 12.92 -6.13
CA SER A 68 2.36 13.77 -5.57
C SER A 68 0.96 13.34 -6.01
N SER A 69 0.79 13.07 -7.31
CA SER A 69 -0.49 12.61 -7.86
C SER A 69 -0.88 11.25 -7.30
N LEU A 70 0.06 10.31 -7.23
CA LEU A 70 -0.17 8.97 -6.69
C LEU A 70 -0.61 9.03 -5.22
N ARG A 71 0.09 9.82 -4.40
CA ARG A 71 -0.28 10.05 -3.00
C ARG A 71 -1.68 10.61 -2.87
N PHE A 72 -2.01 11.64 -3.64
CA PHE A 72 -3.31 12.27 -3.59
C PHE A 72 -4.43 11.28 -3.96
N ILE A 73 -4.26 10.54 -5.06
CA ILE A 73 -5.26 9.59 -5.55
C ILE A 73 -5.50 8.49 -4.52
N ILE A 74 -4.45 7.83 -4.02
CA ILE A 74 -4.58 6.70 -3.09
C ILE A 74 -5.19 7.17 -1.76
N LEU A 75 -4.69 8.27 -1.18
CA LEU A 75 -5.24 8.77 0.09
C LEU A 75 -6.73 9.13 -0.04
N ARG A 76 -7.15 9.75 -1.15
CA ARG A 76 -8.57 10.06 -1.38
C ARG A 76 -9.43 8.82 -1.58
N GLN A 77 -8.91 7.80 -2.26
CA GLN A 77 -9.61 6.51 -2.41
C GLN A 77 -9.89 5.83 -1.07
N HIS A 78 -8.97 5.98 -0.11
CA HIS A 78 -9.13 5.47 1.26
C HIS A 78 -9.85 6.43 2.21
N GLY A 79 -10.40 7.54 1.71
CA GLY A 79 -11.21 8.48 2.50
C GLY A 79 -10.40 9.48 3.35
N TYR A 80 -9.10 9.60 3.12
CA TYR A 80 -8.29 10.63 3.79
C TYR A 80 -8.59 12.01 3.20
N ASN A 81 -8.68 13.01 4.09
CA ASN A 81 -8.87 14.39 3.69
C ASN A 81 -7.53 15.04 3.33
N VAL A 82 -7.18 14.98 2.06
CA VAL A 82 -5.98 15.61 1.49
C VAL A 82 -6.37 16.86 0.72
N SER A 83 -5.68 17.97 1.00
CA SER A 83 -5.76 19.19 0.19
C SER A 83 -4.98 19.01 -1.11
N ALA A 84 -5.53 19.58 -2.19
CA ALA A 84 -4.84 19.70 -3.47
C ALA A 84 -3.76 20.79 -3.42
#